data_AF-A0AAA9ZND1-F1
#
_entry.id   AF-A0AAA9ZND1-F1
#
_cell.length_a   1.000
_cell.length_b   1.000
_cell.length_c   1.000
_cell.angle_alpha   90.00
_cell.angle_beta   90.00
_cell.angle_gamma   90.00
#
_symmetry.space_group_name_H-M   'P 1'
#
loop_
_entity.id
_entity.type
_entity.pdbx_description
1 polymer ?
#
loop_
_entity_poly.entity_id
_entity_poly.type
_entity_poly.pdbx_seq_one_letter_code
_entity_poly.pdbx_strand_id
1 'polypeptide(L)'
;MATPKPLLSAENLALTNKKIAELKKKVQLAEGQKKAYTEEWAETRKGQNDKITELKKEVRDLTNKLSYLHNPNSAKAQKNVQEIKRRVQLPPGARTVQDALHIVDLKIIDVNKQADATEAKHKKREIYYKKLLDQYHMLMGYKHSSADGSNPPETVEEDANRKLITHLENEIHRTSVQWMEAEHIRKKYRGIKLALMRDAEKFESSLLELEQAITEQQAEITKLEAVHKEAMQMRDSTKSILQRQEQTTHYANKAREKQALDFRRQVEERKQELERLERKIFSSGKTMVHQESVLSASGDHSAGKGDGEDSSGHDKETASEMEQKFKKLMQATGVSTASEVVDRFLAQREASARLTYLRTVTENEKKQLESQRELMTAQLDAFKFADVKDSDVNQEELEKIRNSIEEQKARREECEKAIDYTRNVFNTIKDSLVELLLALREIDDNLEVQFLTRSPTEKPLDLEDISSENISVDDLGNMLEDKIKLGMIASGQLATETDSGLSEEETEQQLPPRPASSALQIPTASPSVGTSSIQEDREKPPAYPPVYVNLIAGRTTAQISSASPGPGATVVLSDDEAEVPSRSYLKRQANMIIEAKSRRKGFRMPPPKRR
;
A
#
# COMPACT_ATOMS: atom_id res chain seq x y z
N MET A 1 24.54 33.55 -18.77
CA MET A 1 25.12 32.39 -18.07
C MET A 1 24.22 31.20 -18.35
N ALA A 2 24.76 30.07 -18.80
CA ALA A 2 23.97 28.87 -19.10
C ALA A 2 24.44 27.73 -18.18
N THR A 3 23.52 27.17 -17.42
CA THR A 3 23.78 26.04 -16.52
C THR A 3 23.79 24.72 -17.31
N PRO A 4 24.77 23.82 -17.09
CA PRO A 4 24.81 22.53 -17.76
C PRO A 4 23.84 21.54 -17.10
N LYS A 5 23.18 20.70 -17.90
CA LYS A 5 22.41 19.54 -17.43
C LYS A 5 23.32 18.29 -17.43
N PRO A 6 23.66 17.69 -16.28
CA PRO A 6 24.16 16.32 -16.22
C PRO A 6 22.97 15.35 -16.04
N LEU A 7 23.00 14.19 -16.72
CA LEU A 7 22.43 12.90 -16.25
C LEU A 7 22.59 11.79 -17.30
N LEU A 8 22.51 12.09 -18.60
CA LEU A 8 22.71 11.10 -19.70
C LEU A 8 24.17 10.62 -19.90
N SER A 9 25.10 11.03 -19.02
CA SER A 9 26.53 10.71 -19.12
C SER A 9 26.90 9.41 -18.37
N ALA A 10 26.35 9.21 -17.17
CA ALA A 10 26.80 8.16 -16.25
C ALA A 10 26.53 6.74 -16.76
N GLU A 11 25.35 6.51 -17.34
CA GLU A 11 24.96 5.20 -17.88
C GLU A 11 25.77 4.84 -19.14
N ASN A 12 25.98 5.81 -20.04
CA ASN A 12 26.88 5.66 -21.18
C ASN A 12 28.33 5.38 -20.74
N LEU A 13 28.78 5.99 -19.64
CA LEU A 13 30.07 5.70 -19.02
C LEU A 13 30.12 4.26 -18.47
N ALA A 14 29.06 3.81 -17.80
CA ALA A 14 28.96 2.45 -17.25
C ALA A 14 28.97 1.37 -18.34
N LEU A 15 28.20 1.55 -19.42
CA LEU A 15 28.21 0.68 -20.60
C LEU A 15 29.59 0.67 -21.28
N THR A 16 30.24 1.82 -21.38
CA THR A 16 31.61 1.94 -21.91
C THR A 16 32.62 1.21 -21.02
N ASN A 17 32.52 1.36 -19.70
CA ASN A 17 33.38 0.67 -18.73
C ASN A 17 33.18 -0.86 -18.76
N LYS A 18 31.94 -1.34 -18.90
CA LYS A 18 31.64 -2.77 -19.10
C LYS A 18 32.28 -3.30 -20.38
N LYS A 19 32.19 -2.56 -21.48
CA LYS A 19 32.83 -2.90 -22.77
C LYS A 19 34.36 -2.88 -22.69
N ILE A 20 34.94 -1.95 -21.92
CA ILE A 20 36.38 -1.91 -21.61
C ILE A 20 36.80 -3.14 -20.77
N ALA A 21 36.01 -3.53 -19.77
CA ALA A 21 36.28 -4.72 -18.96
C ALA A 21 36.23 -6.01 -19.79
N GLU A 22 35.25 -6.16 -20.68
CA GLU A 22 35.18 -7.27 -21.64
C GLU A 22 36.37 -7.29 -22.61
N LEU A 23 36.80 -6.14 -23.12
CA LEU A 23 37.98 -6.02 -23.97
C LEU A 23 39.27 -6.38 -23.21
N LYS A 24 39.45 -5.90 -21.97
CA LYS A 24 40.57 -6.29 -21.09
C LYS A 24 40.60 -7.81 -20.87
N LYS A 25 39.45 -8.43 -20.59
CA LYS A 25 39.35 -9.90 -20.43
C LYS A 25 39.68 -10.66 -21.71
N LYS A 26 39.27 -10.14 -22.88
CA LYS A 26 39.65 -10.71 -24.20
C LYS A 26 41.16 -10.57 -24.49
N VAL A 27 41.77 -9.44 -24.16
CA VAL A 27 43.22 -9.22 -24.28
C VAL A 27 43.98 -10.18 -23.36
N GLN A 28 43.60 -10.29 -22.09
CA GLN A 28 44.24 -11.20 -21.14
C GLN A 28 44.14 -12.67 -21.57
N LEU A 29 43.00 -13.10 -22.14
CA LEU A 29 42.85 -14.43 -22.73
C LEU A 29 43.74 -14.62 -23.97
N ALA A 30 43.84 -13.63 -24.85
CA ALA A 30 44.72 -13.68 -26.02
C ALA A 30 46.21 -13.69 -25.65
N GLU A 31 46.60 -12.96 -24.61
CA GLU A 31 47.95 -12.98 -24.03
C GLU A 31 48.27 -14.33 -23.39
N GLY A 32 47.31 -14.92 -22.65
CA GLY A 32 47.43 -16.28 -22.11
C GLY A 32 47.57 -17.33 -23.21
N GLN A 33 46.77 -17.25 -24.27
CA GLN A 33 46.88 -18.14 -25.44
C GLN A 33 48.22 -17.97 -26.17
N LYS A 34 48.68 -16.73 -26.38
CA LYS A 34 49.99 -16.43 -26.97
C LYS A 34 51.12 -17.03 -26.13
N LYS A 35 51.06 -16.88 -24.80
CA LYS A 35 52.06 -17.43 -23.88
C LYS A 35 52.10 -18.96 -23.94
N ALA A 36 50.94 -19.63 -23.82
CA ALA A 36 50.84 -21.08 -23.92
C ALA A 36 51.42 -21.61 -25.25
N TYR A 37 51.09 -20.97 -26.37
CA TYR A 37 51.62 -21.35 -27.69
C TYR A 37 53.14 -21.15 -27.79
N THR A 38 53.70 -20.10 -27.19
CA THR A 38 55.16 -19.92 -27.14
C THR A 38 55.87 -20.94 -26.24
N GLU A 39 55.24 -21.38 -25.16
CA GLU A 39 55.80 -22.39 -24.24
C GLU A 39 55.75 -23.79 -24.88
N GLU A 40 54.62 -24.19 -25.45
CA GLU A 40 54.47 -25.46 -26.20
C GLU A 40 55.47 -25.56 -27.38
N TRP A 41 55.67 -24.46 -28.11
CA TRP A 41 56.64 -24.42 -29.20
C TRP A 41 58.09 -24.45 -28.70
N ALA A 42 58.39 -23.81 -27.57
CA ALA A 42 59.72 -23.87 -26.94
C ALA A 42 60.05 -25.28 -26.43
N GLU A 43 59.09 -25.98 -25.83
CA GLU A 43 59.23 -27.37 -25.38
C GLU A 43 59.41 -28.32 -26.58
N THR A 44 58.60 -28.16 -27.64
CA THR A 44 58.74 -28.91 -28.89
C THR A 44 60.13 -28.70 -29.52
N ARG A 45 60.61 -27.46 -29.58
CA ARG A 45 61.96 -27.12 -30.06
C ARG A 45 63.04 -27.78 -29.20
N LYS A 46 62.89 -27.77 -27.87
CA LYS A 46 63.83 -28.42 -26.94
C LYS A 46 63.89 -29.92 -27.22
N GLY A 47 62.75 -30.61 -27.30
CA GLY A 47 62.70 -32.04 -27.63
C GLY A 47 63.31 -32.38 -28.99
N GLN A 48 63.11 -31.55 -30.02
CA GLN A 48 63.77 -31.69 -31.31
C GLN A 48 65.30 -31.52 -31.21
N ASN A 49 65.78 -30.54 -30.43
CA ASN A 49 67.20 -30.32 -30.23
C ASN A 49 67.85 -31.49 -29.46
N ASP A 50 67.20 -31.97 -28.40
CA ASP A 50 67.63 -33.14 -27.62
C ASP A 50 67.73 -34.37 -28.53
N LYS A 51 66.73 -34.62 -29.39
CA LYS A 51 66.78 -35.70 -30.40
C LYS A 51 67.91 -35.53 -31.42
N ILE A 52 68.21 -34.30 -31.85
CA ILE A 52 69.38 -34.01 -32.70
C ILE A 52 70.70 -34.33 -31.95
N THR A 53 70.80 -34.07 -30.65
CA THR A 53 72.01 -34.43 -29.88
C THR A 53 72.18 -35.94 -29.73
N GLU A 54 71.08 -36.68 -29.54
CA GLU A 54 71.07 -38.14 -29.49
C GLU A 54 71.49 -38.74 -30.83
N LEU A 55 70.88 -38.31 -31.94
CA LEU A 55 71.28 -38.75 -33.29
C LEU A 55 72.74 -38.41 -33.61
N LYS A 56 73.26 -37.26 -33.17
CA LYS A 56 74.70 -36.92 -33.29
C LYS A 56 75.60 -37.79 -32.41
N LYS A 57 75.10 -38.37 -31.32
CA LYS A 57 75.82 -39.37 -30.52
C LYS A 57 75.81 -40.72 -31.24
N GLU A 58 74.65 -41.20 -31.67
CA GLU A 58 74.51 -42.45 -32.42
C GLU A 58 75.36 -42.45 -33.71
N VAL A 59 75.36 -41.35 -34.48
CA VAL A 59 76.23 -41.20 -35.65
C VAL A 59 77.71 -41.31 -35.28
N ARG A 60 78.16 -40.68 -34.19
CA ARG A 60 79.56 -40.82 -33.72
C ARG A 60 79.88 -42.25 -33.31
N ASP A 61 78.99 -42.91 -32.57
CA ASP A 61 79.20 -44.27 -32.09
C ASP A 61 79.20 -45.28 -33.25
N LEU A 62 78.34 -45.10 -34.26
CA LEU A 62 78.34 -45.86 -35.50
C LEU A 62 79.56 -45.56 -36.38
N THR A 63 80.00 -44.31 -36.50
CA THR A 63 81.26 -43.96 -37.19
C THR A 63 82.46 -44.59 -36.50
N ASN A 64 82.53 -44.58 -35.17
CA ASN A 64 83.56 -45.26 -34.39
C ASN A 64 83.54 -46.78 -34.67
N LYS A 65 82.35 -47.41 -34.65
CA LYS A 65 82.19 -48.84 -34.89
C LYS A 65 82.53 -49.24 -36.34
N LEU A 66 82.17 -48.43 -37.33
CA LEU A 66 82.58 -48.59 -38.72
C LEU A 66 84.10 -48.41 -38.88
N SER A 67 84.71 -47.43 -38.19
CA SER A 67 86.17 -47.24 -38.24
C SER A 67 86.94 -48.44 -37.66
N TYR A 68 86.40 -49.09 -36.63
CA TYR A 68 86.94 -50.30 -36.03
C TYR A 68 86.85 -51.50 -36.99
N LEU A 69 85.70 -51.68 -37.65
CA LEU A 69 85.47 -52.77 -38.62
C LEU A 69 86.24 -52.56 -39.94
N HIS A 70 86.39 -51.33 -40.41
CA HIS A 70 87.09 -51.00 -41.66
C HIS A 70 88.62 -51.05 -41.50
N ASN A 71 89.18 -50.92 -40.29
CA ASN A 71 90.62 -51.00 -40.09
C ASN A 71 91.03 -51.64 -38.75
N PRO A 72 90.88 -52.98 -38.61
CA PRO A 72 91.15 -53.71 -37.37
C PRO A 72 92.64 -53.68 -36.92
N ASN A 73 93.58 -53.29 -37.79
CA ASN A 73 95.00 -53.11 -37.47
C ASN A 73 95.39 -51.65 -37.16
N SER A 74 94.42 -50.74 -36.98
CA SER A 74 94.70 -49.38 -36.51
C SER A 74 95.22 -49.39 -35.06
N ALA A 75 96.31 -48.66 -34.78
CA ALA A 75 97.01 -48.64 -33.49
C ALA A 75 96.16 -48.19 -32.27
N LYS A 76 94.94 -47.70 -32.48
CA LYS A 76 93.97 -47.41 -31.41
C LYS A 76 93.14 -48.62 -30.96
N ALA A 77 93.08 -49.70 -31.77
CA ALA A 77 92.31 -50.91 -31.45
C ALA A 77 93.10 -51.93 -30.60
N GLN A 78 94.43 -51.96 -30.70
CA GLN A 78 95.28 -52.96 -30.03
C GLN A 78 95.60 -52.68 -28.55
N LYS A 79 95.21 -51.52 -27.99
CA LYS A 79 95.62 -51.12 -26.62
C LYS A 79 95.09 -52.00 -25.49
N ASN A 80 94.07 -52.83 -25.73
CA ASN A 80 93.37 -53.59 -24.68
C ASN A 80 93.62 -55.11 -24.70
N VAL A 81 94.53 -55.63 -25.53
CA VAL A 81 94.88 -57.07 -25.53
C VAL A 81 96.41 -57.24 -25.52
N GLN A 82 97.00 -57.20 -24.32
CA GLN A 82 98.33 -57.77 -24.11
C GLN A 82 98.19 -59.29 -24.02
N GLU A 83 98.61 -60.03 -25.05
CA GLU A 83 98.80 -61.48 -24.94
C GLU A 83 99.93 -61.80 -23.95
N ILE A 84 99.58 -62.04 -22.69
CA ILE A 84 100.55 -62.46 -21.67
C ILE A 84 100.87 -63.95 -21.86
N LYS A 85 101.79 -64.26 -22.80
CA LYS A 85 102.42 -65.59 -22.91
C LYS A 85 103.44 -65.82 -21.79
N ARG A 86 102.96 -65.90 -20.54
CA ARG A 86 103.78 -66.30 -19.38
C ARG A 86 103.79 -67.81 -19.25
N ARG A 87 104.99 -68.38 -19.19
CA ARG A 87 105.24 -69.78 -18.77
C ARG A 87 104.76 -69.91 -17.32
N VAL A 88 103.67 -70.64 -17.08
CA VAL A 88 103.13 -70.83 -15.73
C VAL A 88 104.12 -71.69 -14.92
N GLN A 89 104.65 -71.14 -13.84
CA GLN A 89 105.45 -71.91 -12.88
C GLN A 89 104.49 -72.76 -12.04
N LEU A 90 104.88 -74.00 -11.72
CA LEU A 90 104.05 -74.87 -10.89
C LEU A 90 103.95 -74.27 -9.46
N PRO A 91 102.80 -74.45 -8.77
CA PRO A 91 102.63 -74.01 -7.38
C PRO A 91 103.71 -74.61 -6.46
N PRO A 92 104.17 -73.88 -5.42
CA PRO A 92 105.10 -74.41 -4.43
C PRO A 92 104.59 -75.72 -3.81
N GLY A 93 105.38 -76.78 -3.94
CA GLY A 93 105.05 -78.14 -3.46
C GLY A 93 104.70 -79.14 -4.57
N ALA A 94 104.22 -78.68 -5.73
CA ALA A 94 103.79 -79.56 -6.82
C ALA A 94 104.97 -80.20 -7.57
N ARG A 95 104.98 -81.54 -7.69
CA ARG A 95 105.99 -82.30 -8.47
C ARG A 95 105.53 -82.67 -9.88
N THR A 96 104.23 -82.62 -10.16
CA THR A 96 103.65 -82.90 -11.49
C THR A 96 102.54 -81.90 -11.82
N VAL A 97 102.07 -81.89 -13.07
CA VAL A 97 100.95 -81.01 -13.50
C VAL A 97 99.63 -81.39 -12.82
N GLN A 98 99.39 -82.69 -12.55
CA GLN A 98 98.19 -83.13 -11.82
C GLN A 98 98.24 -82.71 -10.35
N ASP A 99 99.41 -82.79 -9.73
CA ASP A 99 99.67 -82.34 -8.36
C ASP A 99 99.52 -80.81 -8.23
N ALA A 100 99.99 -80.06 -9.24
CA ALA A 100 99.76 -78.63 -9.37
C ALA A 100 98.28 -78.26 -9.50
N LEU A 101 97.51 -78.98 -10.32
CA LEU A 101 96.07 -78.80 -10.44
C LEU A 101 95.38 -79.08 -9.10
N HIS A 102 95.70 -80.20 -8.43
CA HIS A 102 95.09 -80.54 -7.15
C HIS A 102 95.35 -79.49 -6.05
N ILE A 103 96.58 -78.96 -5.95
CA ILE A 103 96.92 -77.88 -5.02
C ILE A 103 96.16 -76.58 -5.35
N VAL A 104 95.98 -76.26 -6.64
CA VAL A 104 95.17 -75.11 -7.08
C VAL A 104 93.69 -75.34 -6.80
N ASP A 105 93.15 -76.54 -7.02
CA ASP A 105 91.76 -76.89 -6.74
C ASP A 105 91.45 -76.79 -5.24
N LEU A 106 92.32 -77.35 -4.38
CA LEU A 106 92.23 -77.16 -2.93
C LEU A 106 92.29 -75.68 -2.54
N LYS A 107 93.15 -74.90 -3.19
CA LYS A 107 93.24 -73.45 -2.92
C LYS A 107 92.01 -72.68 -3.38
N ILE A 108 91.40 -73.07 -4.50
CA ILE A 108 90.13 -72.52 -5.01
C ILE A 108 89.00 -72.88 -4.03
N ILE A 109 88.93 -74.12 -3.54
CA ILE A 109 87.95 -74.54 -2.53
C ILE A 109 88.10 -73.72 -1.25
N ASP A 110 89.32 -73.51 -0.74
CA ASP A 110 89.58 -72.67 0.43
C ASP A 110 89.19 -71.21 0.20
N VAL A 111 89.52 -70.63 -0.95
CA VAL A 111 89.17 -69.24 -1.29
C VAL A 111 87.66 -69.07 -1.46
N ASN A 112 86.99 -70.01 -2.11
CA ASN A 112 85.53 -70.02 -2.23
C ASN A 112 84.87 -70.14 -0.86
N LYS A 113 85.34 -71.05 0.00
CA LYS A 113 84.84 -71.19 1.38
C LYS A 113 85.06 -69.93 2.22
N GLN A 114 86.16 -69.19 1.98
CA GLN A 114 86.39 -67.88 2.60
C GLN A 114 85.43 -66.81 2.03
N ALA A 115 85.16 -66.82 0.72
CA ALA A 115 84.19 -65.94 0.08
C ALA A 115 82.75 -66.20 0.54
N ASP A 116 82.32 -67.46 0.62
CA ASP A 116 81.01 -67.86 1.17
C ASP A 116 80.87 -67.38 2.63
N ALA A 117 81.94 -67.49 3.42
CA ALA A 117 81.97 -67.05 4.81
C ALA A 117 81.94 -65.52 4.96
N THR A 118 82.51 -64.75 4.03
CA THR A 118 82.37 -63.28 4.03
C THR A 118 81.02 -62.85 3.48
N GLU A 119 80.51 -63.46 2.41
CA GLU A 119 79.19 -63.20 1.85
C GLU A 119 78.08 -63.47 2.87
N ALA A 120 78.17 -64.58 3.62
CA ALA A 120 77.23 -64.88 4.71
C ALA A 120 77.27 -63.82 5.84
N LYS A 121 78.44 -63.24 6.14
CA LYS A 121 78.57 -62.11 7.08
C LYS A 121 77.96 -60.83 6.50
N HIS A 122 78.19 -60.55 5.22
CA HIS A 122 77.60 -59.40 4.52
C HIS A 122 76.07 -59.50 4.48
N LYS A 123 75.49 -60.63 4.06
CA LYS A 123 74.04 -60.87 4.06
C LYS A 123 73.41 -60.68 5.44
N LYS A 124 74.04 -61.21 6.50
CA LYS A 124 73.57 -60.98 7.89
C LYS A 124 73.56 -59.49 8.26
N ARG A 125 74.59 -58.74 7.86
CA ARG A 125 74.72 -57.31 8.15
C ARG A 125 73.75 -56.47 7.31
N GLU A 126 73.53 -56.84 6.06
CA GLU A 126 72.53 -56.23 5.16
C GLU A 126 71.11 -56.42 5.69
N ILE A 127 70.75 -57.63 6.11
CA ILE A 127 69.45 -57.91 6.77
C ILE A 127 69.30 -57.07 8.05
N TYR A 128 70.37 -56.91 8.83
CA TYR A 128 70.35 -56.06 10.02
C TYR A 128 70.14 -54.58 9.66
N TYR A 129 70.88 -54.03 8.70
CA TYR A 129 70.71 -52.64 8.26
C TYR A 129 69.33 -52.40 7.64
N LYS A 130 68.78 -53.37 6.90
CA LYS A 130 67.42 -53.29 6.37
C LYS A 130 66.38 -53.21 7.49
N LYS A 131 66.46 -54.09 8.49
CA LYS A 131 65.60 -54.02 9.70
C LYS A 131 65.72 -52.69 10.43
N LEU A 132 66.93 -52.14 10.55
CA LEU A 132 67.17 -50.85 11.19
C LEU A 132 66.61 -49.68 10.37
N LEU A 133 66.69 -49.73 9.04
CA LEU A 133 66.03 -48.78 8.14
C LEU A 133 64.51 -48.87 8.22
N ASP A 134 63.94 -50.09 8.25
CA ASP A 134 62.50 -50.29 8.39
C ASP A 134 61.99 -49.73 9.74
N GLN A 135 62.75 -49.95 10.82
CA GLN A 135 62.49 -49.32 12.14
C GLN A 135 62.62 -47.79 12.12
N TYR A 136 63.63 -47.25 11.43
CA TYR A 136 63.82 -45.80 11.31
C TYR A 136 62.69 -45.16 10.48
N HIS A 137 62.29 -45.76 9.36
CA HIS A 137 61.17 -45.29 8.55
C HIS A 137 59.85 -45.34 9.33
N MET A 138 59.63 -46.38 10.14
CA MET A 138 58.47 -46.48 11.03
C MET A 138 58.46 -45.35 12.07
N LEU A 139 59.57 -45.12 12.79
CA LEU A 139 59.72 -44.04 13.77
C LEU A 139 59.58 -42.64 13.15
N MET A 140 60.13 -42.43 11.96
CA MET A 140 59.97 -41.18 11.21
C MET A 140 58.52 -40.98 10.76
N GLY A 141 57.83 -42.05 10.33
CA GLY A 141 56.40 -42.04 10.03
C GLY A 141 55.59 -41.51 11.21
N TYR A 142 55.73 -42.13 12.39
CA TYR A 142 55.08 -41.67 13.63
C TYR A 142 55.39 -40.19 13.94
N LYS A 143 56.66 -39.79 13.86
CA LYS A 143 57.08 -38.40 14.13
C LYS A 143 56.44 -37.39 13.16
N HIS A 144 56.28 -37.75 11.89
CA HIS A 144 55.65 -36.88 10.90
C HIS A 144 54.13 -36.82 11.05
N SER A 145 53.47 -37.94 11.37
CA SER A 145 52.02 -37.97 11.67
C SER A 145 51.65 -37.12 12.88
N SER A 146 52.44 -37.18 13.96
CA SER A 146 52.21 -36.35 15.17
C SER A 146 52.41 -34.84 14.95
N ALA A 147 53.05 -34.42 13.85
CA ALA A 147 53.32 -33.01 13.56
C ALA A 147 52.27 -32.35 12.65
N ASP A 148 51.45 -33.14 11.95
CA ASP A 148 50.49 -32.66 10.94
C ASP A 148 49.02 -32.83 11.40
N GLY A 149 48.78 -33.41 12.59
CA GLY A 149 47.44 -33.74 13.10
C GLY A 149 46.72 -34.87 12.32
N SER A 150 47.23 -35.21 11.15
CA SER A 150 46.78 -36.28 10.26
C SER A 150 47.31 -37.65 10.70
N ASN A 151 47.04 -38.05 11.95
CA ASN A 151 47.25 -39.44 12.37
C ASN A 151 46.46 -40.37 11.42
N PRO A 152 47.13 -41.20 10.58
CA PRO A 152 46.42 -42.23 9.84
C PRO A 152 45.79 -43.18 10.86
N PRO A 153 44.56 -43.67 10.62
CA PRO A 153 43.82 -44.44 11.61
C PRO A 153 44.63 -45.67 12.03
N GLU A 154 44.92 -45.79 13.33
CA GLU A 154 45.69 -46.92 13.88
C GLU A 154 44.83 -48.20 13.91
N THR A 155 43.50 -48.04 13.80
CA THR A 155 42.52 -49.12 13.76
C THR A 155 41.47 -48.92 12.65
N VAL A 156 40.84 -50.02 12.20
CA VAL A 156 39.72 -49.97 11.24
C VAL A 156 38.51 -49.22 11.83
N GLU A 157 38.36 -49.21 13.15
CA GLU A 157 37.31 -48.50 13.87
C GLU A 157 37.50 -46.98 13.82
N GLU A 158 38.73 -46.48 13.94
CA GLU A 158 39.03 -45.06 13.76
C GLU A 158 38.75 -44.57 12.34
N ASP A 159 39.05 -45.38 11.31
CA ASP A 159 38.75 -45.05 9.91
C ASP A 159 37.22 -44.99 9.68
N ALA A 160 36.46 -45.91 10.27
CA ALA A 160 34.99 -45.88 10.26
C ALA A 160 34.44 -44.65 10.99
N ASN A 161 35.00 -44.29 12.15
CA ASN A 161 34.61 -43.11 12.92
C ASN A 161 34.92 -41.81 12.18
N ARG A 162 36.10 -41.69 11.55
CA ARG A 162 36.44 -40.53 10.71
C ARG A 162 35.47 -40.38 9.53
N LYS A 163 35.13 -41.49 8.85
CA LYS A 163 34.13 -41.48 7.76
C LYS A 163 32.73 -41.09 8.25
N LEU A 164 32.33 -41.53 9.44
CA LEU A 164 31.07 -41.15 10.06
C LEU A 164 31.06 -39.65 10.41
N ILE A 165 32.13 -39.12 11.00
CA ILE A 165 32.28 -37.69 11.31
C ILE A 165 32.16 -36.87 10.01
N THR A 166 32.93 -37.19 8.97
CA THR A 166 32.83 -36.49 7.68
C THR A 166 31.45 -36.65 7.03
N HIS A 167 30.76 -37.77 7.23
CA HIS A 167 29.38 -37.91 6.75
C HIS A 167 28.44 -36.96 7.49
N LEU A 168 28.51 -36.91 8.82
CA LEU A 168 27.68 -36.05 9.68
C LEU A 168 27.97 -34.57 9.44
N GLU A 169 29.24 -34.17 9.26
CA GLU A 169 29.64 -32.82 8.85
C GLU A 169 28.96 -32.41 7.53
N ASN A 170 29.00 -33.30 6.52
CA ASN A 170 28.33 -33.06 5.24
C ASN A 170 26.79 -33.01 5.34
N GLU A 171 26.18 -33.75 6.29
CA GLU A 171 24.74 -33.67 6.56
C GLU A 171 24.35 -32.40 7.32
N ILE A 172 25.15 -31.99 8.30
CA ILE A 172 25.01 -30.72 9.02
C ILE A 172 25.11 -29.54 8.05
N HIS A 173 26.14 -29.51 7.19
CA HIS A 173 26.27 -28.47 6.16
C HIS A 173 25.08 -28.45 5.20
N ARG A 174 24.61 -29.62 4.74
CA ARG A 174 23.43 -29.71 3.86
C ARG A 174 22.16 -29.19 4.54
N THR A 175 21.95 -29.56 5.79
CA THR A 175 20.80 -29.10 6.60
C THR A 175 20.89 -27.60 6.88
N SER A 176 22.09 -27.08 7.15
CA SER A 176 22.34 -25.65 7.33
C SER A 176 22.03 -24.84 6.07
N VAL A 177 22.41 -25.34 4.88
CA VAL A 177 22.04 -24.70 3.60
C VAL A 177 20.53 -24.71 3.38
N GLN A 178 19.86 -25.85 3.62
CA GLN A 178 18.40 -25.94 3.52
C GLN A 178 17.68 -25.01 4.52
N TRP A 179 18.23 -24.85 5.73
CA TRP A 179 17.71 -23.92 6.72
C TRP A 179 17.87 -22.46 6.28
N MET A 180 19.03 -22.07 5.75
CA MET A 180 19.25 -20.72 5.20
C MET A 180 18.32 -20.43 4.01
N GLU A 181 18.10 -21.40 3.12
CA GLU A 181 17.14 -21.29 2.01
C GLU A 181 15.70 -21.11 2.51
N ALA A 182 15.28 -21.91 3.49
CA ALA A 182 13.96 -21.81 4.11
C ALA A 182 13.77 -20.47 4.86
N GLU A 183 14.81 -19.98 5.54
CA GLU A 183 14.82 -18.71 6.25
C GLU A 183 14.72 -17.52 5.27
N HIS A 184 15.46 -17.53 4.16
CA HIS A 184 15.32 -16.53 3.10
C HIS A 184 13.93 -16.55 2.44
N ILE A 185 13.34 -17.74 2.24
CA ILE A 185 11.95 -17.87 1.78
C ILE A 185 10.97 -17.30 2.82
N ARG A 186 11.19 -17.56 4.12
CA ARG A 186 10.39 -17.01 5.23
C ARG A 186 10.47 -15.48 5.28
N LYS A 187 11.68 -14.89 5.19
CA LYS A 187 11.89 -13.44 5.10
C LYS A 187 11.14 -12.84 3.90
N LYS A 188 11.18 -13.48 2.72
CA LYS A 188 10.40 -13.06 1.54
C LYS A 188 8.89 -13.09 1.76
N TYR A 189 8.33 -14.18 2.30
CA TYR A 189 6.90 -14.25 2.60
C TYR A 189 6.48 -13.24 3.69
N ARG A 190 7.33 -12.96 4.68
CA ARG A 190 7.11 -11.89 5.67
C ARG A 190 7.06 -10.51 4.99
N GLY A 191 7.98 -10.23 4.07
CA GLY A 191 7.98 -9.00 3.26
C GLY A 191 6.72 -8.85 2.40
N ILE A 192 6.30 -9.91 1.70
CA ILE A 192 5.05 -9.94 0.91
C ILE A 192 3.83 -9.70 1.81
N LYS A 193 3.76 -10.37 2.98
CA LYS A 193 2.67 -10.16 3.94
C LYS A 193 2.60 -8.70 4.40
N LEU A 194 3.73 -8.09 4.74
CA LEU A 194 3.79 -6.68 5.15
C LEU A 194 3.38 -5.72 4.03
N ALA A 195 3.74 -6.01 2.77
CA ALA A 195 3.28 -5.24 1.62
C ALA A 195 1.75 -5.33 1.47
N LEU A 196 1.18 -6.55 1.47
CA LEU A 196 -0.26 -6.77 1.37
C LEU A 196 -1.05 -6.15 2.53
N MET A 197 -0.51 -6.13 3.75
CA MET A 197 -1.13 -5.45 4.90
C MET A 197 -1.16 -3.93 4.70
N ARG A 198 -0.02 -3.32 4.32
CA ARG A 198 0.03 -1.87 4.02
C ARG A 198 -0.89 -1.48 2.87
N ASP A 199 -1.03 -2.32 1.86
CA ASP A 199 -1.93 -2.03 0.75
C ASP A 199 -3.41 -2.20 1.16
N ALA A 200 -3.74 -3.17 2.01
CA ALA A 200 -5.07 -3.28 2.62
C ALA A 200 -5.43 -2.05 3.47
N GLU A 201 -4.51 -1.55 4.30
CA GLU A 201 -4.69 -0.32 5.10
C GLU A 201 -4.94 0.92 4.22
N LYS A 202 -4.24 1.04 3.08
CA LYS A 202 -4.48 2.11 2.09
C LYS A 202 -5.84 1.97 1.40
N PHE A 203 -6.24 0.76 1.02
CA PHE A 203 -7.54 0.53 0.39
C PHE A 203 -8.68 0.84 1.35
N GLU A 204 -8.56 0.47 2.63
CA GLU A 204 -9.53 0.82 3.67
C GLU A 204 -9.61 2.35 3.86
N SER A 205 -8.47 3.04 3.95
CA SER A 205 -8.43 4.50 4.07
C SER A 205 -9.08 5.20 2.86
N SER A 206 -8.75 4.76 1.65
CA SER A 206 -9.34 5.30 0.41
C SER A 206 -10.82 4.96 0.26
N LEU A 207 -11.29 3.84 0.84
CA LEU A 207 -12.71 3.47 0.86
C LEU A 207 -13.48 4.41 1.80
N LEU A 208 -12.96 4.64 3.01
CA LEU A 208 -13.56 5.56 3.98
C LEU A 208 -13.63 7.01 3.45
N GLU A 209 -12.57 7.49 2.77
CA GLU A 209 -12.59 8.79 2.09
C GLU A 209 -13.68 8.87 0.99
N LEU A 210 -13.85 7.80 0.21
CA LEU A 210 -14.86 7.74 -0.85
C LEU A 210 -16.29 7.64 -0.27
N GLU A 211 -16.48 6.86 0.79
CA GLU A 211 -17.76 6.77 1.51
C GLU A 211 -18.13 8.12 2.13
N GLN A 212 -17.18 8.82 2.77
CA GLN A 212 -17.38 10.17 3.25
C GLN A 212 -17.80 11.11 2.11
N ALA A 213 -17.06 11.13 1.00
CA ALA A 213 -17.38 11.97 -0.16
C ALA A 213 -18.78 11.67 -0.74
N ILE A 214 -19.21 10.40 -0.75
CA ILE A 214 -20.57 10.02 -1.14
C ILE A 214 -21.61 10.56 -0.16
N THR A 215 -21.37 10.49 1.16
CA THR A 215 -22.30 11.06 2.16
C THR A 215 -22.41 12.59 2.07
N GLU A 216 -21.29 13.28 1.83
CA GLU A 216 -21.26 14.74 1.63
C GLU A 216 -22.02 15.14 0.36
N GLN A 217 -21.78 14.45 -0.75
CA GLN A 217 -22.53 14.66 -2.00
C GLN A 217 -24.02 14.37 -1.84
N GLN A 218 -24.40 13.32 -1.11
CA GLN A 218 -25.80 13.00 -0.86
C GLN A 218 -26.50 14.06 0.02
N ALA A 219 -25.77 14.64 0.99
CA ALA A 219 -26.26 15.76 1.78
C ALA A 219 -26.40 17.04 0.94
N GLU A 220 -25.45 17.33 0.04
CA GLU A 220 -25.55 18.45 -0.90
C GLU A 220 -26.72 18.29 -1.88
N ILE A 221 -26.93 17.10 -2.44
CA ILE A 221 -28.09 16.78 -3.30
C ILE A 221 -29.39 17.05 -2.54
N THR A 222 -29.52 16.54 -1.31
CA THR A 222 -30.72 16.73 -0.47
C THR A 222 -30.97 18.22 -0.19
N LYS A 223 -29.91 19.01 0.04
CA LYS A 223 -30.00 20.47 0.21
C LYS A 223 -30.44 21.18 -1.07
N LEU A 224 -29.90 20.79 -2.23
CA LEU A 224 -30.29 21.35 -3.53
C LEU A 224 -31.73 20.99 -3.90
N GLU A 225 -32.20 19.78 -3.59
CA GLU A 225 -33.59 19.36 -3.74
C GLU A 225 -34.55 20.19 -2.87
N ALA A 226 -34.16 20.48 -1.62
CA ALA A 226 -34.92 21.36 -0.73
C ALA A 226 -35.04 22.79 -1.30
N VAL A 227 -33.94 23.38 -1.74
CA VAL A 227 -33.92 24.71 -2.39
C VAL A 227 -34.73 24.70 -3.69
N HIS A 228 -34.65 23.64 -4.50
CA HIS A 228 -35.45 23.51 -5.71
C HIS A 228 -36.96 23.44 -5.41
N LYS A 229 -37.34 22.69 -4.37
CA LYS A 229 -38.73 22.60 -3.88
C LYS A 229 -39.25 23.94 -3.38
N GLU A 230 -38.44 24.69 -2.62
CA GLU A 230 -38.76 26.05 -2.17
C GLU A 230 -38.93 27.00 -3.37
N ALA A 231 -38.02 26.97 -4.34
CA ALA A 231 -38.11 27.77 -5.55
C ALA A 231 -39.36 27.45 -6.40
N MET A 232 -39.76 26.18 -6.48
CA MET A 232 -41.04 25.80 -7.11
C MET A 232 -42.25 26.32 -6.33
N GLN A 233 -42.24 26.23 -5.00
CA GLN A 233 -43.32 26.77 -4.15
C GLN A 233 -43.43 28.29 -4.30
N MET A 234 -42.31 29.01 -4.32
CA MET A 234 -42.28 30.46 -4.58
C MET A 234 -42.85 30.78 -5.96
N ARG A 235 -42.40 30.10 -7.02
CA ARG A 235 -42.92 30.28 -8.39
C ARG A 235 -44.44 30.07 -8.46
N ASP A 236 -44.93 28.98 -7.88
CA ASP A 236 -46.34 28.61 -7.97
C ASP A 236 -47.22 29.52 -7.11
N SER A 237 -46.71 29.99 -5.97
CA SER A 237 -47.31 31.07 -5.16
C SER A 237 -47.40 32.38 -5.96
N THR A 238 -46.30 32.84 -6.57
CA THR A 238 -46.28 34.04 -7.42
C THR A 238 -47.26 33.92 -8.59
N LYS A 239 -47.33 32.76 -9.25
CA LYS A 239 -48.29 32.48 -10.32
C LYS A 239 -49.73 32.56 -9.84
N SER A 240 -50.03 32.02 -8.65
CA SER A 240 -51.36 32.11 -8.03
C SER A 240 -51.73 33.56 -7.67
N ILE A 241 -50.79 34.34 -7.15
CA ILE A 241 -50.99 35.77 -6.83
C ILE A 241 -51.25 36.56 -8.12
N LEU A 242 -50.44 36.37 -9.16
CA LEU A 242 -50.59 37.02 -10.46
C LEU A 242 -51.96 36.70 -11.08
N GLN A 243 -52.36 35.42 -11.13
CA GLN A 243 -53.67 35.01 -11.65
C GLN A 243 -54.83 35.66 -10.88
N ARG A 244 -54.72 35.78 -9.54
CA ARG A 244 -55.73 36.46 -8.71
C ARG A 244 -55.77 37.97 -8.99
N GLN A 245 -54.61 38.60 -9.19
CA GLN A 245 -54.51 40.02 -9.53
C GLN A 245 -55.05 40.32 -10.94
N GLU A 246 -54.76 39.45 -11.92
CA GLU A 246 -55.33 39.51 -13.28
C GLU A 246 -56.85 39.40 -13.25
N GLN A 247 -57.41 38.40 -12.55
CA GLN A 247 -58.86 38.27 -12.37
C GLN A 247 -59.47 39.51 -11.72
N THR A 248 -58.87 40.02 -10.65
CA THR A 248 -59.34 41.23 -9.95
C THR A 248 -59.34 42.45 -10.88
N THR A 249 -58.28 42.60 -11.67
CA THR A 249 -58.13 43.69 -12.66
C THR A 249 -59.15 43.54 -13.80
N HIS A 250 -59.39 42.31 -14.28
CA HIS A 250 -60.39 42.02 -15.30
C HIS A 250 -61.81 42.38 -14.82
N TYR A 251 -62.20 41.98 -13.61
CA TYR A 251 -63.49 42.35 -13.03
C TYR A 251 -63.62 43.86 -12.83
N ALA A 252 -62.58 44.55 -12.34
CA ALA A 252 -62.57 46.00 -12.20
C ALA A 252 -62.68 46.75 -13.54
N ASN A 253 -62.02 46.25 -14.60
CA ASN A 253 -62.15 46.80 -15.95
C ASN A 253 -63.55 46.58 -16.51
N LYS A 254 -64.11 45.37 -16.39
CA LYS A 254 -65.47 45.04 -16.83
C LYS A 254 -66.54 45.87 -16.09
N ALA A 255 -66.32 46.16 -14.81
CA ALA A 255 -67.18 47.06 -14.04
C ALA A 255 -67.12 48.52 -14.55
N ARG A 256 -65.91 49.04 -14.81
CA ARG A 256 -65.71 50.38 -15.40
C ARG A 256 -66.29 50.48 -16.81
N GLU A 257 -66.11 49.46 -17.64
CA GLU A 257 -66.68 49.39 -18.99
C GLU A 257 -68.22 49.38 -18.95
N LYS A 258 -68.82 48.61 -18.05
CA LYS A 258 -70.27 48.63 -17.83
C LYS A 258 -70.75 50.03 -17.44
N GLN A 259 -70.10 50.70 -16.48
CA GLN A 259 -70.45 52.06 -16.10
C GLN A 259 -70.32 53.04 -17.27
N ALA A 260 -69.26 52.94 -18.09
CA ALA A 260 -69.08 53.77 -19.28
C ALA A 260 -70.17 53.53 -20.33
N LEU A 261 -70.62 52.28 -20.51
CA LEU A 261 -71.75 51.94 -21.38
C LEU A 261 -73.08 52.47 -20.83
N ASP A 262 -73.32 52.35 -19.53
CA ASP A 262 -74.52 52.91 -18.86
C ASP A 262 -74.58 54.45 -19.00
N PHE A 263 -73.45 55.15 -18.85
CA PHE A 263 -73.38 56.59 -19.09
C PHE A 263 -73.57 56.96 -20.57
N ARG A 264 -72.95 56.22 -21.51
CA ARG A 264 -73.20 56.42 -22.96
C ARG A 264 -74.68 56.22 -23.30
N ARG A 265 -75.33 55.22 -22.70
CA ARG A 265 -76.77 54.99 -22.90
C ARG A 265 -77.59 56.17 -22.39
N GLN A 266 -77.34 56.67 -21.18
CA GLN A 266 -78.03 57.85 -20.63
C GLN A 266 -77.81 59.11 -21.48
N VAL A 267 -76.62 59.31 -22.04
CA VAL A 267 -76.34 60.43 -22.95
C VAL A 267 -77.10 60.29 -24.26
N GLU A 268 -77.15 59.09 -24.85
CA GLU A 268 -77.90 58.85 -26.08
C GLU A 268 -79.43 58.91 -25.85
N GLU A 269 -79.93 58.42 -24.71
CA GLU A 269 -81.32 58.60 -24.24
C GLU A 269 -81.65 60.10 -24.15
N ARG A 270 -80.83 60.89 -23.45
CA ARG A 270 -80.99 62.36 -23.34
C ARG A 270 -80.90 63.07 -24.68
N LYS A 271 -80.01 62.63 -25.58
CA LYS A 271 -79.92 63.13 -26.94
C LYS A 271 -81.19 62.82 -27.74
N GLN A 272 -81.74 61.63 -27.62
CA GLN A 272 -83.02 61.27 -28.26
C GLN A 272 -84.24 61.97 -27.63
N GLU A 273 -84.19 62.33 -26.35
CA GLU A 273 -85.17 63.19 -25.70
C GLU A 273 -85.07 64.63 -26.22
N LEU A 274 -83.85 65.17 -26.33
CA LEU A 274 -83.58 66.48 -26.92
C LEU A 274 -83.98 66.52 -28.41
N GLU A 275 -83.62 65.53 -29.23
CA GLU A 275 -84.08 65.44 -30.63
C GLU A 275 -85.61 65.29 -30.74
N ARG A 276 -86.30 64.72 -29.73
CA ARG A 276 -87.77 64.70 -29.66
C ARG A 276 -88.35 66.06 -29.25
N LEU A 277 -87.67 66.78 -28.36
CA LEU A 277 -88.02 68.13 -27.95
C LEU A 277 -87.77 69.12 -29.08
N GLU A 278 -86.63 69.06 -29.77
CA GLU A 278 -86.33 69.81 -30.99
C GLU A 278 -87.37 69.51 -32.08
N ARG A 279 -87.73 68.24 -32.31
CA ARG A 279 -88.83 67.87 -33.22
C ARG A 279 -90.21 68.36 -32.77
N LYS A 280 -90.40 68.79 -31.51
CA LYS A 280 -91.62 69.46 -31.03
C LYS A 280 -91.52 70.99 -31.13
N ILE A 281 -90.38 71.56 -30.75
CA ILE A 281 -90.10 73.00 -30.68
C ILE A 281 -89.92 73.59 -32.09
N PHE A 282 -89.07 72.97 -32.92
CA PHE A 282 -88.81 73.41 -34.30
C PHE A 282 -89.88 72.94 -35.31
N SER A 283 -90.83 72.08 -34.91
CA SER A 283 -92.04 71.84 -35.71
C SER A 283 -93.03 73.02 -35.68
N SER A 284 -92.88 73.95 -34.75
CA SER A 284 -93.62 75.21 -34.69
C SER A 284 -92.68 76.39 -34.88
N GLY A 285 -92.16 76.54 -36.10
CA GLY A 285 -91.33 77.70 -36.46
C GLY A 285 -92.10 79.01 -36.37
N LYS A 286 -91.89 79.80 -35.31
CA LYS A 286 -92.13 81.25 -35.26
C LYS A 286 -91.33 81.93 -34.15
N THR A 287 -90.68 83.03 -34.53
CA THR A 287 -89.83 83.90 -33.70
C THR A 287 -90.65 84.91 -32.88
N MET A 288 -90.34 85.09 -31.59
CA MET A 288 -90.46 86.33 -30.81
C MET A 288 -89.32 86.30 -29.76
N VAL A 289 -88.44 87.29 -29.54
CA VAL A 289 -88.48 88.78 -29.55
C VAL A 289 -88.92 89.39 -28.21
N HIS A 290 -87.89 89.85 -27.47
CA HIS A 290 -87.79 90.98 -26.51
C HIS A 290 -88.46 91.00 -25.11
N GLN A 291 -87.56 91.27 -24.13
CA GLN A 291 -87.62 92.10 -22.90
C GLN A 291 -88.60 91.88 -21.72
N GLU A 292 -87.97 91.98 -20.53
CA GLU A 292 -88.35 92.73 -19.32
C GLU A 292 -89.82 92.82 -18.88
N SER A 293 -90.10 92.33 -17.67
CA SER A 293 -90.30 93.25 -16.53
C SER A 293 -90.15 92.54 -15.18
N VAL A 294 -89.72 93.30 -14.19
CA VAL A 294 -89.77 92.96 -12.76
C VAL A 294 -91.22 93.06 -12.25
N LEU A 295 -91.58 92.30 -11.20
CA LEU A 295 -92.19 92.76 -9.94
C LEU A 295 -92.98 91.66 -9.18
N SER A 296 -92.80 91.72 -7.87
CA SER A 296 -93.34 90.89 -6.79
C SER A 296 -94.87 90.92 -6.56
N ALA A 297 -95.31 89.98 -5.71
CA ALA A 297 -96.21 90.16 -4.54
C ALA A 297 -97.66 89.61 -4.59
N SER A 298 -97.86 88.56 -3.80
CA SER A 298 -98.77 88.49 -2.63
C SER A 298 -100.30 88.66 -2.77
N GLY A 299 -101.02 87.57 -2.41
CA GLY A 299 -102.37 87.60 -1.82
C GLY A 299 -103.54 87.92 -2.78
N ASP A 300 -104.81 87.77 -2.39
CA ASP A 300 -105.46 86.97 -1.33
C ASP A 300 -106.98 86.86 -1.68
N HIS A 301 -107.73 85.95 -1.03
CA HIS A 301 -109.22 85.82 -0.97
C HIS A 301 -110.11 86.58 -2.01
N SER A 302 -111.11 85.99 -2.70
CA SER A 302 -112.29 85.36 -2.08
C SER A 302 -113.40 84.98 -3.09
N ALA A 303 -114.20 83.95 -2.72
CA ALA A 303 -115.66 83.75 -2.93
C ALA A 303 -116.37 83.82 -4.30
N GLY A 304 -117.27 82.82 -4.51
CA GLY A 304 -118.29 82.78 -5.58
C GLY A 304 -118.66 81.34 -5.99
N LYS A 305 -119.21 80.51 -5.09
CA LYS A 305 -120.66 80.32 -4.81
C LYS A 305 -121.47 79.77 -6.00
N GLY A 306 -121.91 78.51 -5.87
CA GLY A 306 -122.89 77.82 -6.70
C GLY A 306 -123.49 76.66 -5.90
N ASP A 307 -124.81 76.51 -5.92
CA ASP A 307 -125.63 75.67 -5.03
C ASP A 307 -126.06 74.37 -5.72
N GLY A 308 -126.46 73.33 -4.97
CA GLY A 308 -126.88 72.04 -5.59
C GLY A 308 -126.98 70.81 -4.68
N GLU A 309 -128.08 70.73 -3.93
CA GLU A 309 -128.82 69.54 -3.45
C GLU A 309 -128.22 68.10 -3.48
N ASP A 310 -128.21 67.53 -2.26
CA ASP A 310 -128.92 66.28 -1.87
C ASP A 310 -128.18 64.91 -1.78
N SER A 311 -128.69 64.09 -0.85
CA SER A 311 -128.50 62.63 -0.63
C SER A 311 -127.09 62.06 -0.39
N SER A 312 -126.70 61.92 0.89
CA SER A 312 -125.89 60.80 1.45
C SER A 312 -125.54 61.06 2.93
N GLY A 313 -126.32 60.51 3.86
CA GLY A 313 -126.15 60.76 5.30
C GLY A 313 -125.04 59.93 5.98
N HIS A 314 -124.65 58.79 5.42
CA HIS A 314 -123.81 57.80 6.11
C HIS A 314 -122.32 57.89 5.75
N ASP A 315 -121.98 58.29 4.51
CA ASP A 315 -120.58 58.49 4.10
C ASP A 315 -119.96 59.74 4.74
N LYS A 316 -120.77 60.75 5.07
CA LYS A 316 -120.32 61.98 5.74
C LYS A 316 -119.77 61.72 7.14
N GLU A 317 -120.29 60.73 7.87
CA GLU A 317 -119.81 60.41 9.22
C GLU A 317 -118.43 59.72 9.17
N THR A 318 -118.24 58.76 8.27
CA THR A 318 -116.93 58.10 8.06
C THR A 318 -115.89 59.05 7.45
N ALA A 319 -116.30 59.93 6.54
CA ALA A 319 -115.45 60.99 6.00
C ALA A 319 -115.06 62.02 7.09
N SER A 320 -116.00 62.41 7.97
CA SER A 320 -115.72 63.31 9.09
C SER A 320 -114.79 62.65 10.12
N GLU A 321 -114.95 61.36 10.43
CA GLU A 321 -113.99 60.61 11.25
C GLU A 321 -112.59 60.60 10.64
N MET A 322 -112.47 60.34 9.32
CA MET A 322 -111.18 60.37 8.64
C MET A 322 -110.58 61.78 8.61
N GLU A 323 -111.39 62.82 8.42
CA GLU A 323 -110.94 64.21 8.48
C GLU A 323 -110.49 64.60 9.90
N GLN A 324 -111.17 64.13 10.96
CA GLN A 324 -110.73 64.31 12.35
C GLN A 324 -109.42 63.56 12.64
N LYS A 325 -109.27 62.33 12.16
CA LYS A 325 -108.01 61.56 12.25
C LYS A 325 -106.88 62.26 11.50
N PHE A 326 -107.16 62.84 10.33
CA PHE A 326 -106.20 63.60 9.54
C PHE A 326 -105.84 64.96 10.17
N LYS A 327 -106.80 65.67 10.78
CA LYS A 327 -106.54 66.88 11.59
C LYS A 327 -105.66 66.59 12.80
N LYS A 328 -105.89 65.47 13.50
CA LYS A 328 -104.99 64.98 14.57
C LYS A 328 -103.60 64.65 14.03
N LEU A 329 -103.49 64.09 12.82
CA LEU A 329 -102.21 63.81 12.16
C LEU A 329 -101.45 65.09 11.77
N MET A 330 -102.12 66.08 11.19
CA MET A 330 -101.57 67.42 10.91
C MET A 330 -101.07 68.09 12.19
N GLN A 331 -101.87 68.04 13.26
CA GLN A 331 -101.49 68.60 14.56
C GLN A 331 -100.29 67.88 15.19
N ALA A 332 -100.24 66.54 15.13
CA ALA A 332 -99.14 65.73 15.67
C ALA A 332 -97.84 65.86 14.85
N THR A 333 -97.94 66.04 13.54
CA THR A 333 -96.79 66.29 12.65
C THR A 333 -96.34 67.75 12.66
N GLY A 334 -97.14 68.68 13.21
CA GLY A 334 -96.85 70.11 13.29
C GLY A 334 -96.91 70.80 11.93
N VAL A 335 -97.94 70.48 11.14
CA VAL A 335 -98.06 70.82 9.71
C VAL A 335 -99.41 71.47 9.41
N SER A 336 -99.42 72.46 8.51
CA SER A 336 -100.59 73.27 8.18
C SER A 336 -101.39 72.78 6.96
N THR A 337 -100.79 71.98 6.07
CA THR A 337 -101.43 71.50 4.84
C THR A 337 -101.30 69.99 4.64
N ALA A 338 -102.24 69.39 3.92
CA ALA A 338 -102.26 67.94 3.69
C ALA A 338 -101.03 67.42 2.90
N SER A 339 -100.49 68.23 1.97
CA SER A 339 -99.32 67.87 1.16
C SER A 339 -98.05 67.75 2.00
N GLU A 340 -97.79 68.75 2.84
CA GLU A 340 -96.62 68.81 3.72
C GLU A 340 -96.54 67.61 4.68
N VAL A 341 -97.68 67.01 5.07
CA VAL A 341 -97.71 65.77 5.87
C VAL A 341 -97.09 64.62 5.08
N VAL A 342 -97.52 64.45 3.82
CA VAL A 342 -96.99 63.40 2.93
C VAL A 342 -95.49 63.62 2.68
N ASP A 343 -95.07 64.86 2.41
CA ASP A 343 -93.67 65.20 2.19
C ASP A 343 -92.80 64.91 3.43
N ARG A 344 -93.29 65.20 4.65
CA ARG A 344 -92.60 64.80 5.90
C ARG A 344 -92.50 63.29 6.05
N PHE A 345 -93.55 62.53 5.74
CA PHE A 345 -93.49 61.06 5.79
C PHE A 345 -92.53 60.47 4.74
N LEU A 346 -92.47 61.04 3.53
CA LEU A 346 -91.52 60.64 2.50
C LEU A 346 -90.08 60.94 2.94
N ALA A 347 -89.80 62.15 3.44
CA ALA A 347 -88.51 62.53 3.98
C ALA A 347 -88.10 61.68 5.20
N GLN A 348 -89.03 61.37 6.10
CA GLN A 348 -88.80 60.48 7.24
C GLN A 348 -88.48 59.05 6.80
N ARG A 349 -89.19 58.53 5.78
CA ARG A 349 -88.90 57.22 5.17
C ARG A 349 -87.50 57.20 4.55
N GLU A 350 -87.13 58.22 3.78
CA GLU A 350 -85.80 58.33 3.17
C GLU A 350 -84.69 58.47 4.22
N ALA A 351 -84.91 59.27 5.27
CA ALA A 351 -84.01 59.36 6.41
C ALA A 351 -83.85 58.00 7.13
N SER A 352 -84.94 57.25 7.32
CA SER A 352 -84.90 55.91 7.94
C SER A 352 -84.14 54.91 7.06
N ALA A 353 -84.30 54.97 5.74
CA ALA A 353 -83.56 54.14 4.80
C ALA A 353 -82.06 54.49 4.79
N ARG A 354 -81.72 55.79 4.82
CA ARG A 354 -80.32 56.28 4.90
C ARG A 354 -79.65 55.90 6.22
N LEU A 355 -80.36 56.00 7.34
CA LEU A 355 -79.85 55.56 8.66
C LEU A 355 -79.66 54.05 8.71
N THR A 356 -80.59 53.28 8.13
CA THR A 356 -80.46 51.82 8.02
C THR A 356 -79.25 51.44 7.17
N TYR A 357 -79.08 52.08 6.00
CA TYR A 357 -77.90 51.88 5.16
C TYR A 357 -76.61 52.22 5.91
N LEU A 358 -76.53 53.40 6.54
CA LEU A 358 -75.35 53.84 7.28
C LEU A 358 -75.02 52.87 8.42
N ARG A 359 -76.03 52.39 9.17
CA ARG A 359 -75.86 51.34 10.18
C ARG A 359 -75.31 50.05 9.57
N THR A 360 -75.88 49.56 8.47
CA THR A 360 -75.37 48.32 7.85
C THR A 360 -73.95 48.45 7.31
N VAL A 361 -73.56 49.64 6.82
CA VAL A 361 -72.19 49.92 6.37
C VAL A 361 -71.23 49.93 7.56
N THR A 362 -71.53 50.68 8.64
CA THR A 362 -70.66 50.74 9.82
C THR A 362 -70.60 49.42 10.58
N GLU A 363 -71.67 48.64 10.60
CA GLU A 363 -71.73 47.30 11.21
C GLU A 363 -70.90 46.28 10.41
N ASN A 364 -70.92 46.36 9.07
CA ASN A 364 -70.04 45.55 8.22
C ASN A 364 -68.57 45.97 8.31
N GLU A 365 -68.28 47.28 8.32
CA GLU A 365 -66.92 47.81 8.46
C GLU A 365 -66.32 47.45 9.83
N LYS A 366 -67.10 47.58 10.90
CA LYS A 366 -66.74 47.09 12.24
C LYS A 366 -66.38 45.60 12.20
N LYS A 367 -67.22 44.75 11.59
CA LYS A 367 -66.97 43.31 11.48
C LYS A 367 -65.70 42.98 10.68
N GLN A 368 -65.43 43.75 9.62
CA GLN A 368 -64.20 43.64 8.82
C GLN A 368 -62.96 43.96 9.67
N LEU A 369 -63.01 45.03 10.46
CA LEU A 369 -61.93 45.46 11.36
C LEU A 369 -61.73 44.48 12.54
N GLU A 370 -62.80 43.95 13.12
CA GLU A 370 -62.73 42.91 14.15
C GLU A 370 -62.05 41.65 13.62
N SER A 371 -62.38 41.20 12.40
CA SER A 371 -61.74 40.07 11.74
C SER A 371 -60.26 40.32 11.41
N GLN A 372 -59.89 41.52 10.94
CA GLN A 372 -58.48 41.88 10.74
C GLN A 372 -57.71 41.92 12.06
N ARG A 373 -58.29 42.48 13.14
CA ARG A 373 -57.67 42.49 14.47
C ARG A 373 -57.44 41.08 14.98
N GLU A 374 -58.43 40.19 14.83
CA GLU A 374 -58.32 38.78 15.25
C GLU A 374 -57.23 38.05 14.46
N LEU A 375 -57.18 38.24 13.12
CA LEU A 375 -56.11 37.69 12.28
C LEU A 375 -54.72 38.18 12.70
N MET A 376 -54.54 39.48 12.90
CA MET A 376 -53.27 40.09 13.33
C MET A 376 -52.87 39.61 14.73
N THR A 377 -53.83 39.39 15.62
CA THR A 377 -53.60 38.84 16.97
C THR A 377 -53.13 37.40 16.89
N ALA A 378 -53.83 36.56 16.10
CA ALA A 378 -53.45 35.16 15.88
C ALA A 378 -52.06 35.03 15.22
N GLN A 379 -51.70 35.93 14.30
CA GLN A 379 -50.36 35.98 13.72
C GLN A 379 -49.31 36.37 14.76
N LEU A 380 -49.56 37.40 15.58
CA LEU A 380 -48.64 37.79 16.65
C LEU A 380 -48.43 36.67 17.68
N ASP A 381 -49.49 35.94 18.05
CA ASP A 381 -49.37 34.81 18.97
C ASP A 381 -48.62 33.62 18.32
N ALA A 382 -48.89 33.31 17.05
CA ALA A 382 -48.10 32.33 16.30
C ALA A 382 -46.61 32.68 16.23
N PHE A 383 -46.25 33.95 16.01
CA PHE A 383 -44.86 34.40 16.03
C PHE A 383 -44.23 34.25 17.42
N LYS A 384 -44.91 34.63 18.51
CA LYS A 384 -44.40 34.44 19.88
C LYS A 384 -44.08 32.97 20.19
N PHE A 385 -44.96 32.05 19.77
CA PHE A 385 -44.76 30.63 20.04
C PHE A 385 -43.74 29.97 19.09
N ALA A 386 -43.54 30.49 17.87
CA ALA A 386 -42.47 30.04 16.99
C ALA A 386 -41.08 30.41 17.55
N ASP A 387 -40.89 31.67 17.96
CA ASP A 387 -39.62 32.19 18.48
C ASP A 387 -39.18 31.44 19.77
N VAL A 388 -40.13 31.16 20.67
CA VAL A 388 -39.89 30.34 21.87
C VAL A 388 -39.53 28.89 21.51
N LYS A 389 -40.23 28.29 20.54
CA LYS A 389 -40.00 26.89 20.16
C LYS A 389 -38.64 26.70 19.48
N ASP A 390 -38.25 27.61 18.60
CA ASP A 390 -36.93 27.56 17.96
C ASP A 390 -35.82 27.86 18.98
N SER A 391 -36.06 28.73 19.97
CA SER A 391 -35.16 28.93 21.12
C SER A 391 -34.99 27.65 21.96
N ASP A 392 -36.08 26.95 22.30
CA ASP A 392 -36.04 25.71 23.08
C ASP A 392 -35.30 24.58 22.33
N VAL A 393 -35.54 24.43 21.03
CA VAL A 393 -34.84 23.43 20.19
C VAL A 393 -33.35 23.76 20.08
N ASN A 394 -32.99 25.03 19.82
CA ASN A 394 -31.59 25.47 19.80
C ASN A 394 -30.90 25.22 21.15
N GLN A 395 -31.62 25.37 22.27
CA GLN A 395 -31.07 25.12 23.59
C GLN A 395 -30.89 23.62 23.87
N GLU A 396 -31.81 22.75 23.43
CA GLU A 396 -31.65 21.28 23.50
C GLU A 396 -30.46 20.80 22.65
N GLU A 397 -30.25 21.38 21.46
CA GLU A 397 -29.08 21.09 20.62
C GLU A 397 -27.77 21.57 21.25
N LEU A 398 -27.76 22.77 21.85
CA LEU A 398 -26.61 23.27 22.62
C LEU A 398 -26.28 22.37 23.81
N GLU A 399 -27.26 21.84 24.53
CA GLU A 399 -27.03 20.88 25.62
C GLU A 399 -26.49 19.54 25.11
N LYS A 400 -26.99 19.01 23.97
CA LYS A 400 -26.42 17.80 23.34
C LYS A 400 -24.95 18.00 22.93
N ILE A 401 -24.63 19.13 22.30
CA ILE A 401 -23.25 19.47 21.93
C ILE A 401 -22.38 19.62 23.17
N ARG A 402 -22.87 20.28 24.22
CA ARG A 402 -22.16 20.44 25.50
C ARG A 402 -21.87 19.09 26.16
N ASN A 403 -22.85 18.19 26.24
CA ASN A 403 -22.68 16.85 26.80
C ASN A 403 -21.67 16.02 26.00
N SER A 404 -21.70 16.09 24.67
CA SER A 404 -20.71 15.44 23.79
C SER A 404 -19.29 15.99 24.00
N ILE A 405 -19.14 17.31 24.21
CA ILE A 405 -17.85 17.93 24.56
C ILE A 405 -17.36 17.45 25.93
N GLU A 406 -18.25 17.34 26.93
CA GLU A 406 -17.91 16.84 28.27
C GLU A 406 -17.45 15.38 28.22
N GLU A 407 -18.16 14.53 27.47
CA GLU A 407 -17.80 13.11 27.25
C GLU A 407 -16.45 12.97 26.53
N GLN A 408 -16.21 13.75 25.47
CA GLN A 408 -14.95 13.74 24.74
C GLN A 408 -13.78 14.25 25.59
N LYS A 409 -14.01 15.20 26.51
CA LYS A 409 -13.00 15.62 27.50
C LYS A 409 -12.69 14.49 28.49
N ALA A 410 -13.70 13.86 29.06
CA ALA A 410 -13.52 12.75 30.00
C ALA A 410 -12.74 11.58 29.34
N ARG A 411 -13.07 11.26 28.08
CA ARG A 411 -12.37 10.23 27.30
C ARG A 411 -10.91 10.60 26.99
N ARG A 412 -10.63 11.89 26.74
CA ARG A 412 -9.25 12.39 26.59
C ARG A 412 -8.47 12.28 27.90
N GLU A 413 -9.06 12.67 29.02
CA GLU A 413 -8.45 12.59 30.35
C GLU A 413 -8.13 11.13 30.75
N GLU A 414 -8.99 10.19 30.39
CA GLU A 414 -8.74 8.75 30.61
C GLU A 414 -7.59 8.21 29.73
N CYS A 415 -7.55 8.60 28.45
CA CYS A 415 -6.40 8.29 27.58
C CYS A 415 -5.09 8.92 28.08
N GLU A 416 -5.13 10.17 28.57
CA GLU A 416 -3.97 10.88 29.12
C GLU A 416 -3.43 10.16 30.36
N LYS A 417 -4.31 9.77 31.29
CA LYS A 417 -3.94 8.92 32.45
C LYS A 417 -3.34 7.56 32.04
N ALA A 418 -3.84 6.95 30.98
CA ALA A 418 -3.28 5.68 30.46
C ALA A 418 -1.89 5.88 29.81
N ILE A 419 -1.68 6.99 29.12
CA ILE A 419 -0.37 7.39 28.57
C ILE A 419 0.62 7.67 29.71
N ASP A 420 0.22 8.43 30.74
CA ASP A 420 1.05 8.73 31.90
C ASP A 420 1.41 7.47 32.70
N TYR A 421 0.45 6.55 32.90
CA TYR A 421 0.72 5.24 33.49
C TYR A 421 1.76 4.46 32.68
N THR A 422 1.61 4.41 31.36
CA THR A 422 2.55 3.72 30.46
C THR A 422 3.94 4.37 30.48
N ARG A 423 3.99 5.71 30.51
CA ARG A 423 5.23 6.50 30.62
C ARG A 423 5.93 6.26 31.96
N ASN A 424 5.19 6.16 33.06
CA ASN A 424 5.73 5.85 34.37
C ASN A 424 6.32 4.43 34.40
N VAL A 425 5.62 3.42 33.86
CA VAL A 425 6.16 2.06 33.73
C VAL A 425 7.42 2.04 32.86
N PHE A 426 7.43 2.79 31.75
CA PHE A 426 8.60 2.90 30.89
C PHE A 426 9.80 3.54 31.62
N ASN A 427 9.57 4.61 32.38
CA ASN A 427 10.61 5.23 33.21
C ASN A 427 11.14 4.24 34.26
N THR A 428 10.28 3.52 34.99
CA THR A 428 10.72 2.48 35.95
C THR A 428 11.58 1.40 35.28
N ILE A 429 11.26 0.99 34.05
CA ILE A 429 12.09 0.07 33.27
C ILE A 429 13.43 0.72 32.90
N LYS A 430 13.44 1.96 32.41
CA LYS A 430 14.66 2.72 32.11
C LYS A 430 15.57 2.80 33.35
N ASP A 431 15.03 3.18 34.50
CA ASP A 431 15.77 3.32 35.75
C ASP A 431 16.37 1.97 36.17
N SER A 432 15.59 0.89 36.08
CA SER A 432 16.07 -0.49 36.35
C SER A 432 17.20 -0.92 35.41
N LEU A 433 17.18 -0.48 34.14
CA LEU A 433 18.24 -0.76 33.16
C LEU A 433 19.50 0.08 33.43
N VAL A 434 19.35 1.31 33.91
CA VAL A 434 20.47 2.16 34.36
C VAL A 434 21.11 1.55 35.61
N GLU A 435 20.32 1.10 36.60
CA GLU A 435 20.82 0.38 37.78
C GLU A 435 21.58 -0.89 37.39
N LEU A 436 21.07 -1.68 36.43
CA LEU A 436 21.75 -2.86 35.91
C LEU A 436 23.08 -2.51 35.23
N LEU A 437 23.13 -1.44 34.44
CA LEU A 437 24.36 -0.97 33.79
C LEU A 437 25.41 -0.48 34.80
N LEU A 438 24.98 0.21 35.86
CA LEU A 438 25.85 0.61 36.97
C LEU A 438 26.40 -0.63 37.70
N ALA A 439 25.56 -1.62 38.02
CA ALA A 439 26.00 -2.86 38.64
C ALA A 439 26.95 -3.68 37.75
N LEU A 440 26.71 -3.74 36.43
CA LEU A 440 27.63 -4.37 35.47
C LEU A 440 28.97 -3.63 35.38
N ARG A 441 28.96 -2.29 35.45
CA ARG A 441 30.18 -1.48 35.52
C ARG A 441 30.95 -1.68 36.82
N GLU A 442 30.26 -1.75 37.97
CA GLU A 442 30.89 -2.12 39.24
C GLU A 442 31.50 -3.53 39.20
N ILE A 443 30.88 -4.49 38.49
CA ILE A 443 31.47 -5.80 38.27
C ILE A 443 32.74 -5.70 37.40
N ASP A 444 32.73 -4.93 36.30
CA ASP A 444 33.91 -4.68 35.47
C ASP A 444 35.05 -3.99 36.25
N ASP A 445 34.72 -3.05 37.15
CA ASP A 445 35.70 -2.33 37.97
C ASP A 445 36.26 -3.21 39.12
N ASN A 446 35.47 -4.16 39.65
CA ASN A 446 35.91 -5.13 40.66
C ASN A 446 36.65 -6.34 40.07
N LEU A 447 36.38 -6.67 38.81
CA LEU A 447 37.05 -7.74 38.08
C LEU A 447 38.20 -7.12 37.29
N GLU A 448 39.40 -7.03 37.87
CA GLU A 448 40.61 -6.57 37.14
C GLU A 448 40.93 -7.49 35.94
N VAL A 449 40.27 -7.28 34.81
CA VAL A 449 40.55 -7.94 33.53
C VAL A 449 41.78 -7.26 32.90
N GLN A 450 42.93 -7.44 33.55
CA GLN A 450 44.23 -7.05 33.01
C GLN A 450 44.66 -7.97 31.85
N PHE A 451 43.96 -7.94 30.70
CA PHE A 451 44.49 -8.50 29.45
C PHE A 451 44.18 -7.65 28.22
N LEU A 452 45.13 -6.75 27.94
CA LEU A 452 45.59 -6.31 26.61
C LEU A 452 44.79 -6.82 25.39
N THR A 453 43.93 -5.99 24.80
CA THR A 453 44.08 -5.48 23.41
C THR A 453 42.83 -4.74 22.89
N ARG A 454 42.88 -3.41 22.77
CA ARG A 454 42.84 -2.68 21.47
C ARG A 454 42.80 -1.15 21.65
N SER A 455 43.14 -0.49 20.54
CA SER A 455 43.30 0.93 20.23
C SER A 455 42.38 1.96 20.92
N PRO A 456 42.89 3.19 21.17
CA PRO A 456 42.08 4.32 21.60
C PRO A 456 41.29 4.90 20.41
N THR A 457 39.97 4.83 20.48
CA THR A 457 39.10 5.65 19.63
C THR A 457 37.88 6.07 20.45
N GLU A 458 37.64 7.37 20.46
CA GLU A 458 36.57 8.08 21.15
C GLU A 458 36.68 8.09 22.69
N LYS A 459 36.18 9.19 23.27
CA LYS A 459 36.42 9.53 24.67
C LYS A 459 35.50 8.68 25.56
N PRO A 460 35.97 8.15 26.71
CA PRO A 460 35.04 7.71 27.73
C PRO A 460 34.26 8.95 28.19
N LEU A 461 32.94 8.94 28.01
CA LEU A 461 32.08 9.92 28.65
C LEU A 461 32.06 9.59 30.15
N ASP A 462 32.25 10.64 30.96
CA ASP A 462 32.48 10.52 32.39
C ASP A 462 31.23 10.01 33.13
N LEU A 463 31.41 9.64 34.41
CA LEU A 463 30.36 9.14 35.32
C LEU A 463 29.13 10.09 35.47
N GLU A 464 29.24 11.33 35.01
CA GLU A 464 28.16 12.33 35.01
C GLU A 464 27.10 12.08 33.91
N ASP A 465 27.44 11.44 32.79
CA ASP A 465 26.47 11.15 31.70
C ASP A 465 25.56 9.94 31.99
N ILE A 466 25.99 9.01 32.86
CA ILE A 466 25.14 7.88 33.28
C ILE A 466 24.18 8.28 34.41
N SER A 467 24.58 9.26 35.23
CA SER A 467 23.82 9.75 36.38
C SER A 467 22.90 10.94 36.06
N SER A 468 23.00 11.52 34.86
CA SER A 468 22.06 12.51 34.36
C SER A 468 21.03 11.84 33.43
N GLU A 469 19.74 12.17 33.61
CA GLU A 469 18.60 11.44 33.03
C GLU A 469 18.49 11.47 31.48
N ASN A 470 19.49 12.00 30.76
CA ASN A 470 19.43 12.33 29.33
C ASN A 470 20.02 11.28 28.37
N ILE A 471 20.40 10.08 28.83
CA ILE A 471 20.79 8.98 27.94
C ILE A 471 19.59 8.61 27.03
N SER A 472 19.81 8.53 25.71
CA SER A 472 18.79 8.04 24.78
C SER A 472 18.46 6.57 25.04
N VAL A 473 17.24 6.15 24.70
CA VAL A 473 16.82 4.74 24.82
C VAL A 473 17.69 3.84 23.93
N ASP A 474 18.05 4.34 22.74
CA ASP A 474 18.92 3.63 21.80
C ASP A 474 20.35 3.51 22.34
N ASP A 475 20.90 4.58 22.92
CA ASP A 475 22.24 4.58 23.52
C ASP A 475 22.32 3.66 24.74
N LEU A 476 21.27 3.65 25.58
CA LEU A 476 21.14 2.75 26.73
C LEU A 476 21.08 1.28 26.27
N GLY A 477 20.34 1.00 25.19
CA GLY A 477 20.25 -0.32 24.57
C GLY A 477 21.60 -0.79 24.02
N ASN A 478 22.28 0.07 23.25
CA ASN A 478 23.60 -0.21 22.68
C ASN A 478 24.64 -0.51 23.77
N MET A 479 24.70 0.32 24.84
CA MET A 479 25.61 0.08 25.96
C MET A 479 25.34 -1.25 26.67
N LEU A 480 24.07 -1.60 26.88
CA LEU A 480 23.71 -2.87 27.52
C LEU A 480 24.02 -4.07 26.63
N GLU A 481 23.79 -3.95 25.32
CA GLU A 481 24.14 -4.99 24.34
C GLU A 481 25.66 -5.26 24.34
N ASP A 482 26.48 -4.22 24.32
CA ASP A 482 27.94 -4.36 24.32
C ASP A 482 28.49 -4.89 25.65
N LYS A 483 27.92 -4.49 26.80
CA LYS A 483 28.26 -5.09 28.10
C LYS A 483 27.85 -6.56 28.20
N ILE A 484 26.68 -6.94 27.69
CA ILE A 484 26.23 -8.34 27.65
C ILE A 484 27.13 -9.17 26.71
N LYS A 485 27.46 -8.67 25.52
CA LYS A 485 28.42 -9.33 24.61
C LYS A 485 29.76 -9.57 25.30
N LEU A 486 30.30 -8.56 26.01
CA LEU A 486 31.55 -8.68 26.75
C LEU A 486 31.48 -9.75 27.84
N GLY A 487 30.38 -9.80 28.61
CA GLY A 487 30.12 -10.85 29.59
C GLY A 487 29.96 -12.26 28.98
N MET A 488 29.36 -12.37 27.80
CA MET A 488 29.25 -13.63 27.05
C MET A 488 30.63 -14.10 26.52
N ILE A 489 31.49 -13.18 26.09
CA ILE A 489 32.88 -13.49 25.72
C ILE A 489 33.67 -13.94 26.96
N ALA A 490 33.58 -13.21 28.07
CA ALA A 490 34.29 -13.53 29.32
C ALA A 490 33.86 -14.87 29.93
N SER A 491 32.59 -15.26 29.79
CA SER A 491 32.06 -16.56 30.22
C SER A 491 32.31 -17.69 29.20
N GLY A 492 33.00 -17.43 28.09
CA GLY A 492 33.33 -18.42 27.06
C GLY A 492 32.13 -18.88 26.21
N GLN A 493 31.01 -18.14 26.26
CA GLN A 493 29.80 -18.42 25.47
C GLN A 493 29.84 -17.79 24.07
N LEU A 494 30.67 -16.76 23.88
CA LEU A 494 31.04 -16.21 22.56
C LEU A 494 32.54 -16.42 22.31
N ALA A 495 32.90 -16.81 21.08
CA ALA A 495 34.29 -16.86 20.65
C ALA A 495 34.83 -15.44 20.40
N THR A 496 36.10 -15.20 20.73
CA THR A 496 36.81 -13.97 20.37
C THR A 496 37.17 -13.98 18.89
N GLU A 497 36.22 -13.63 18.01
CA GLU A 497 36.48 -13.55 16.58
C GLU A 497 37.36 -12.33 16.24
N THR A 498 38.67 -12.60 16.18
CA THR A 498 39.62 -11.70 15.53
C THR A 498 39.55 -11.89 14.03
N ASP A 499 38.65 -11.19 13.35
CA ASP A 499 38.87 -10.83 11.95
C ASP A 499 38.48 -9.37 11.69
N SER A 500 39.10 -8.77 10.68
CA SER A 500 39.05 -7.35 10.37
C SER A 500 38.75 -7.15 8.88
N GLY A 501 37.53 -6.77 8.51
CA GLY A 501 37.21 -6.61 7.09
C GLY A 501 35.79 -6.20 6.70
N LEU A 502 35.41 -4.96 7.00
CA LEU A 502 34.50 -4.09 6.21
C LEU A 502 33.00 -4.45 6.01
N SER A 503 32.23 -3.36 6.10
CA SER A 503 30.96 -2.99 5.42
C SER A 503 29.63 -3.67 5.78
N GLU A 504 28.78 -2.81 6.35
CA GLU A 504 27.38 -2.53 5.95
C GLU A 504 26.23 -3.47 6.40
N GLU A 505 25.38 -2.85 7.23
CA GLU A 505 23.90 -2.87 7.24
C GLU A 505 23.09 -4.16 7.49
N GLU A 506 22.12 -4.00 8.40
CA GLU A 506 20.79 -4.62 8.44
C GLU A 506 20.63 -6.14 8.22
N THR A 507 20.41 -6.88 9.31
CA THR A 507 19.03 -7.19 9.75
C THR A 507 18.97 -8.14 10.96
N GLU A 508 18.24 -7.72 11.99
CA GLU A 508 16.99 -8.39 12.40
C GLU A 508 16.94 -9.94 12.22
N GLN A 509 17.04 -10.70 13.33
CA GLN A 509 15.86 -11.28 13.99
C GLN A 509 16.16 -12.20 15.18
N GLN A 510 15.22 -12.18 16.12
CA GLN A 510 15.20 -12.86 17.41
C GLN A 510 14.50 -14.24 17.32
N LEU A 511 15.17 -15.31 17.79
CA LEU A 511 14.67 -16.51 18.53
C LEU A 511 13.45 -17.33 17.99
N PRO A 512 13.05 -18.50 18.58
CA PRO A 512 13.67 -19.34 19.64
C PRO A 512 13.89 -20.82 19.22
N PRO A 513 14.31 -21.71 20.15
CA PRO A 513 13.34 -22.73 20.59
C PRO A 513 13.39 -23.16 22.08
N ARG A 514 12.19 -23.42 22.62
CA ARG A 514 11.80 -24.47 23.61
C ARG A 514 12.40 -24.47 25.05
N PRO A 515 11.54 -24.41 26.10
CA PRO A 515 11.91 -24.70 27.49
C PRO A 515 11.60 -26.16 27.91
N ALA A 516 12.15 -26.59 29.05
CA ALA A 516 11.81 -27.85 29.71
C ALA A 516 11.88 -27.74 31.25
N SER A 517 10.82 -28.21 31.94
CA SER A 517 10.76 -28.70 33.34
C SER A 517 11.17 -27.72 34.47
N SER A 518 10.59 -27.66 35.68
CA SER A 518 9.61 -28.45 36.44
C SER A 518 9.05 -27.52 37.56
N ALA A 519 8.15 -27.83 38.52
CA ALA A 519 7.20 -28.91 38.83
C ALA A 519 6.33 -28.43 40.01
N LEU A 520 5.10 -28.92 40.21
CA LEU A 520 4.40 -28.97 41.52
C LEU A 520 3.17 -29.91 41.47
N GLN A 521 2.65 -30.32 42.62
CA GLN A 521 1.88 -31.55 42.83
C GLN A 521 0.38 -31.34 43.19
N ILE A 522 -0.52 -32.16 42.60
CA ILE A 522 -1.62 -32.95 43.25
C ILE A 522 -2.79 -32.14 43.91
N PRO A 523 -4.08 -32.60 44.04
CA PRO A 523 -4.70 -33.92 43.75
C PRO A 523 -6.02 -33.96 42.92
N THR A 524 -6.35 -35.17 42.44
CA THR A 524 -7.69 -35.83 42.28
C THR A 524 -8.95 -35.07 41.81
N ALA A 525 -9.57 -35.54 40.71
CA ALA A 525 -10.76 -36.42 40.75
C ALA A 525 -11.27 -36.81 39.34
N SER A 526 -11.75 -38.03 39.19
CA SER A 526 -12.56 -38.55 38.06
C SER A 526 -14.04 -38.66 38.53
N PRO A 527 -15.09 -38.99 37.72
CA PRO A 527 -15.01 -39.77 36.46
C PRO A 527 -16.10 -39.60 35.35
N SER A 528 -15.89 -40.36 34.27
CA SER A 528 -16.88 -41.22 33.55
C SER A 528 -17.69 -40.73 32.33
N VAL A 529 -18.05 -41.75 31.51
CA VAL A 529 -19.01 -41.80 30.37
C VAL A 529 -18.52 -41.11 29.08
N GLY A 530 -18.12 -41.82 28.02
CA GLY A 530 -18.96 -42.58 27.06
C GLY A 530 -18.73 -41.94 25.66
N THR A 531 -18.91 -42.56 24.48
CA THR A 531 -19.46 -43.86 24.04
C THR A 531 -18.81 -44.28 22.70
N SER A 532 -19.21 -45.44 22.19
CA SER A 532 -18.67 -46.17 21.04
C SER A 532 -18.96 -45.63 19.62
N SER A 533 -18.12 -46.10 18.67
CA SER A 533 -18.47 -46.70 17.35
C SER A 533 -19.00 -45.87 16.16
N ILE A 534 -18.34 -46.10 14.99
CA ILE A 534 -18.90 -46.15 13.60
C ILE A 534 -19.38 -44.77 13.05
N GLN A 535 -18.94 -44.29 11.88
CA GLN A 535 -19.21 -44.82 10.53
C GLN A 535 -18.39 -44.09 9.45
N GLU A 536 -18.15 -44.74 8.30
CA GLU A 536 -17.78 -44.05 7.05
C GLU A 536 -19.02 -43.43 6.41
N ASP A 537 -18.99 -42.14 6.05
CA ASP A 537 -19.41 -41.68 4.71
C ASP A 537 -18.90 -40.24 4.41
N ARG A 538 -19.05 -39.82 3.15
CA ARG A 538 -18.58 -38.59 2.51
C ARG A 538 -18.98 -37.28 3.22
N GLU A 539 -18.08 -36.29 3.14
CA GLU A 539 -18.46 -34.95 2.68
C GLU A 539 -17.28 -34.19 2.02
N LYS A 540 -17.59 -33.33 1.03
CA LYS A 540 -16.60 -32.50 0.32
C LYS A 540 -16.48 -31.14 1.02
N PRO A 541 -15.28 -30.55 1.15
CA PRO A 541 -15.16 -29.18 1.63
C PRO A 541 -15.81 -28.18 0.64
N PRO A 542 -16.40 -27.08 1.14
CA PRO A 542 -17.12 -26.11 0.32
C PRO A 542 -16.19 -25.33 -0.63
N ALA A 543 -16.75 -24.87 -1.74
CA ALA A 543 -16.02 -24.09 -2.74
C ALA A 543 -15.71 -22.66 -2.24
N TYR A 544 -14.52 -22.16 -2.57
CA TYR A 544 -14.10 -20.79 -2.23
C TYR A 544 -14.91 -19.71 -2.98
N PRO A 545 -15.02 -18.47 -2.44
CA PRO A 545 -15.83 -17.40 -3.04
C PRO A 545 -15.43 -17.01 -4.47
N PRO A 546 -16.39 -16.63 -5.33
CA PRO A 546 -16.17 -16.46 -6.78
C PRO A 546 -15.65 -15.05 -7.14
N VAL A 547 -14.42 -14.72 -6.75
CA VAL A 547 -13.78 -13.42 -7.11
C VAL A 547 -12.60 -13.57 -8.09
N TYR A 548 -12.07 -14.78 -8.29
CA TYR A 548 -10.87 -15.03 -9.13
C TYR A 548 -11.09 -15.95 -10.34
N VAL A 549 -12.34 -16.24 -10.72
CA VAL A 549 -12.66 -17.19 -11.81
C VAL A 549 -12.35 -16.62 -13.20
N ASN A 550 -12.30 -15.30 -13.38
CA ASN A 550 -12.16 -14.65 -14.69
C ASN A 550 -10.72 -14.56 -15.23
N LEU A 551 -9.71 -15.10 -14.54
CA LEU A 551 -8.30 -15.02 -14.93
C LEU A 551 -7.74 -16.27 -15.65
N ILE A 552 -8.56 -17.32 -15.86
CA ILE A 552 -8.09 -18.62 -16.38
C ILE A 552 -8.80 -19.06 -17.69
N ALA A 553 -9.79 -18.31 -18.19
CA ALA A 553 -10.58 -18.66 -19.37
C ALA A 553 -10.59 -17.57 -20.47
N GLY A 554 -9.55 -17.55 -21.32
CA GLY A 554 -9.50 -16.67 -22.50
C GLY A 554 -8.43 -17.12 -23.51
N ARG A 555 -8.83 -17.51 -24.72
CA ARG A 555 -7.97 -18.19 -25.72
C ARG A 555 -7.85 -17.38 -27.02
N THR A 556 -6.64 -17.30 -27.55
CA THR A 556 -6.25 -17.35 -28.98
C THR A 556 -7.21 -16.85 -30.09
N THR A 557 -6.65 -15.96 -30.94
CA THR A 557 -6.83 -15.83 -32.41
C THR A 557 -8.18 -15.42 -33.02
N ALA A 558 -8.23 -14.19 -33.58
CA ALA A 558 -8.59 -13.90 -34.99
C ALA A 558 -8.26 -12.44 -35.37
N GLN A 559 -8.07 -12.14 -36.66
CA GLN A 559 -7.84 -10.78 -37.20
C GLN A 559 -9.17 -10.10 -37.59
N ILE A 560 -9.17 -8.76 -37.74
CA ILE A 560 -9.60 -7.98 -38.93
C ILE A 560 -9.12 -6.52 -38.75
N SER A 561 -8.85 -5.82 -39.87
CA SER A 561 -8.22 -4.50 -39.97
C SER A 561 -9.16 -3.29 -39.77
N SER A 562 -8.61 -2.13 -39.37
CA SER A 562 -8.43 -0.94 -40.26
C SER A 562 -8.48 0.45 -39.57
N ALA A 563 -7.86 1.43 -40.24
CA ALA A 563 -7.97 2.90 -40.09
C ALA A 563 -7.19 3.63 -38.97
N SER A 564 -6.53 4.71 -39.41
CA SER A 564 -5.80 5.78 -38.72
C SER A 564 -6.09 7.06 -39.56
N PRO A 565 -6.08 8.33 -39.06
CA PRO A 565 -4.83 8.96 -38.59
C PRO A 565 -4.93 10.10 -37.53
N GLY A 566 -3.81 10.34 -36.83
CA GLY A 566 -3.42 11.70 -36.39
C GLY A 566 -3.72 12.09 -34.93
N PRO A 567 -3.06 13.17 -34.43
CA PRO A 567 -1.76 12.97 -33.77
C PRO A 567 -1.62 13.62 -32.39
N GLY A 568 -0.70 13.09 -31.59
CA GLY A 568 0.02 13.86 -30.55
C GLY A 568 -0.41 13.65 -29.09
N ALA A 569 0.30 12.76 -28.40
CA ALA A 569 0.65 12.90 -26.99
C ALA A 569 1.84 11.97 -26.66
N THR A 570 2.99 12.55 -26.34
CA THR A 570 4.14 11.78 -25.82
C THR A 570 3.91 11.46 -24.36
N VAL A 571 3.51 10.22 -24.06
CA VAL A 571 3.59 9.66 -22.70
C VAL A 571 4.82 8.78 -22.62
N VAL A 572 5.78 9.18 -21.80
CA VAL A 572 6.93 8.38 -21.44
C VAL A 572 6.47 7.33 -20.42
N LEU A 573 6.58 6.05 -20.76
CA LEU A 573 6.41 4.94 -19.82
C LEU A 573 7.76 4.24 -19.61
N SER A 574 7.96 3.74 -18.39
CA SER A 574 9.24 3.29 -17.84
C SER A 574 9.72 1.95 -18.42
N ASP A 575 11.03 1.85 -18.59
CA ASP A 575 11.76 0.73 -19.20
C ASP A 575 12.15 -0.34 -18.17
N ASP A 576 11.17 -0.85 -17.41
CA ASP A 576 11.43 -1.71 -16.23
C ASP A 576 10.48 -2.92 -16.07
N GLU A 577 10.03 -3.50 -17.20
CA GLU A 577 9.62 -4.91 -17.21
C GLU A 577 10.81 -5.78 -17.64
N ALA A 578 11.56 -6.28 -16.65
CA ALA A 578 12.66 -7.21 -16.88
C ALA A 578 12.20 -8.45 -17.68
N GLU A 579 12.74 -8.59 -18.89
CA GLU A 579 12.35 -9.55 -19.92
C GLU A 579 12.27 -11.01 -19.39
N VAL A 580 11.04 -11.48 -19.10
CA VAL A 580 10.80 -12.89 -18.74
C VAL A 580 11.29 -13.79 -19.90
N PRO A 581 12.30 -14.66 -19.69
CA PRO A 581 12.94 -15.35 -20.80
C PRO A 581 11.94 -16.18 -21.61
N SER A 582 11.77 -15.81 -22.89
CA SER A 582 10.72 -16.40 -23.71
C SER A 582 10.77 -17.94 -23.71
N ARG A 583 9.61 -18.59 -23.82
CA ARG A 583 9.49 -20.06 -23.89
C ARG A 583 10.44 -20.71 -24.92
N SER A 584 10.80 -19.97 -25.97
CA SER A 584 11.78 -20.39 -26.99
C SER A 584 13.23 -20.41 -26.50
N TYR A 585 13.60 -19.51 -25.58
CA TYR A 585 14.91 -19.43 -24.94
C TYR A 585 15.08 -20.59 -23.96
N LEU A 586 14.13 -20.76 -23.03
CA LEU A 586 14.12 -21.86 -22.07
C LEU A 586 14.17 -23.24 -22.77
N LYS A 587 13.42 -23.42 -23.87
CA LYS A 587 13.45 -24.67 -24.66
C LYS A 587 14.82 -24.93 -25.31
N ARG A 588 15.51 -23.88 -25.80
CA ARG A 588 16.88 -24.01 -26.35
C ARG A 588 17.90 -24.36 -25.26
N GLN A 589 17.82 -23.71 -24.10
CA GLN A 589 18.71 -23.94 -22.97
C GLN A 589 18.54 -25.37 -22.39
N ALA A 590 17.29 -25.84 -22.28
CA ALA A 590 16.99 -27.22 -21.88
C ALA A 590 17.56 -28.25 -22.88
N ASN A 591 17.40 -28.02 -24.19
CA ASN A 591 17.99 -28.90 -25.21
C ASN A 591 19.52 -28.95 -25.13
N MET A 592 20.21 -27.82 -24.94
CA MET A 592 21.67 -27.79 -24.74
C MET A 592 22.11 -28.61 -23.52
N ILE A 593 21.36 -28.55 -22.41
CA ILE A 593 21.66 -29.34 -21.20
C ILE A 593 21.46 -30.84 -21.45
N ILE A 594 20.44 -31.23 -22.23
CA ILE A 594 20.18 -32.62 -22.62
C ILE A 594 21.30 -33.14 -23.54
N GLU A 595 21.72 -32.37 -24.55
CA GLU A 595 22.82 -32.74 -25.45
C GLU A 595 24.16 -32.84 -24.70
N ALA A 596 24.45 -31.92 -23.78
CA ALA A 596 25.64 -31.95 -22.95
C ALA A 596 25.68 -33.19 -22.03
N LYS A 597 24.53 -33.63 -21.50
CA LYS A 597 24.42 -34.87 -20.71
C LYS A 597 24.48 -36.13 -21.58
N SER A 598 23.95 -36.10 -22.81
CA SER A 598 24.00 -37.21 -23.77
C SER A 598 25.45 -37.62 -24.10
N ARG A 599 26.36 -36.64 -24.24
CA ARG A 599 27.80 -36.89 -24.49
C ARG A 599 28.57 -37.57 -23.34
N ARG A 600 27.97 -37.78 -22.16
CA ARG A 600 28.62 -38.44 -21.00
C ARG A 600 28.25 -39.92 -20.81
N LYS A 601 27.68 -40.61 -21.81
CA LYS A 601 27.63 -42.09 -21.83
C LYS A 601 28.88 -42.64 -22.53
N GLY A 602 29.76 -43.28 -21.75
CA GLY A 602 31.07 -43.73 -22.21
C GLY A 602 31.04 -44.78 -23.32
N PHE A 603 31.91 -44.62 -24.30
CA PHE A 603 32.14 -45.55 -25.40
C PHE A 603 32.86 -46.81 -24.88
N ARG A 604 32.13 -47.91 -24.62
CA ARG A 604 32.76 -49.20 -24.29
C ARG A 604 33.33 -49.83 -25.56
N MET A 605 34.67 -49.88 -25.66
CA MET A 605 35.32 -50.77 -26.62
C MET A 605 35.01 -52.25 -26.26
N PRO A 606 34.70 -53.11 -27.24
CA PRO A 606 34.62 -54.55 -27.03
C PRO A 606 36.03 -55.14 -26.82
N PRO A 607 36.18 -56.22 -26.04
CA PRO A 607 37.48 -56.84 -25.79
C PRO A 607 38.04 -57.51 -27.06
N PRO A 608 39.37 -57.54 -27.25
CA PRO A 608 39.98 -58.19 -28.41
C PRO A 608 39.77 -59.70 -28.37
N LYS A 609 39.29 -60.26 -29.48
CA LYS A 609 39.22 -61.72 -29.66
C LYS A 609 40.63 -62.29 -29.71
N ARG A 610 40.90 -63.32 -28.90
CA ARG A 610 42.13 -64.13 -29.01
C ARG A 610 42.21 -64.76 -30.40
N ARG A 611 43.41 -64.69 -30.99
CA ARG A 611 43.94 -65.64 -31.97
C ARG A 611 45.40 -65.92 -31.59
#